data_AF-A0A1G1EF50-F1
#
_entry.id   AF-A0A1G1EF50-F1
#
_cell.length_a   1.000
_cell.length_b   1.000
_cell.length_c   1.000
_cell.angle_alpha   90.00
_cell.angle_beta   90.00
_cell.angle_gamma   90.00
#
_symmetry.space_group_name_H-M   'P 1'
#
loop_
_entity.id
_entity.type
_entity.pdbx_description
1 polymer ?
#
loop_
_entity_poly.entity_id
_entity_poly.type
_entity_poly.pdbx_seq_one_letter_code
_entity_poly.pdbx_strand_id
1 'polypeptide(L)'
;MHERPNRRLAVHKGFSWGEDPYEIKKKEGREVYDTIILDDSRDKLLGEQDKEVTFSIRLLAPENRRMKYCFRMVKAKISQEPKKYKDILLVRSQRGLLFPGNWSIEILEMSKDLQWVAHTTGVLT
;
A
#
# COMPACT_ATOMS: atom_id res chain seq x y z
N MET A 1 39.33 13.56 -13.65
CA MET A 1 38.78 12.33 -13.04
C MET A 1 37.33 12.61 -12.68
N HIS A 2 36.37 12.02 -13.39
CA HIS A 2 34.98 12.08 -12.96
C HIS A 2 34.78 11.01 -11.89
N GLU A 3 34.44 11.44 -10.67
CA GLU A 3 34.02 10.53 -9.61
C GLU A 3 32.87 9.67 -10.16
N ARG A 4 33.05 8.34 -10.11
CA ARG A 4 31.96 7.42 -10.43
C ARG A 4 30.87 7.68 -9.40
N PRO A 5 29.66 8.11 -9.80
CA PRO A 5 28.59 8.30 -8.84
C PRO A 5 28.38 6.97 -8.12
N ASN A 6 28.41 7.04 -6.79
CA ASN A 6 28.25 5.91 -5.91
C ASN A 6 27.02 5.10 -6.39
N ARG A 7 27.22 3.82 -6.75
CA ARG A 7 26.21 2.96 -7.43
C ARG A 7 24.91 2.77 -6.65
N ARG A 8 24.80 3.30 -5.43
CA ARG A 8 23.52 3.59 -4.78
C ARG A 8 23.18 5.05 -4.99
N LEU A 9 22.70 5.34 -6.19
CA LEU A 9 21.80 6.45 -6.43
C LEU A 9 20.85 6.58 -5.22
N ALA A 10 20.69 7.77 -4.67
CA ALA A 10 19.70 8.11 -3.64
C ALA A 10 18.25 8.00 -4.17
N VAL A 11 17.99 7.06 -5.07
CA VAL A 11 16.80 6.87 -5.91
C VAL A 11 15.77 5.95 -5.25
N HIS A 12 16.05 5.49 -4.02
CA HIS A 12 15.08 4.75 -3.19
C HIS A 12 14.65 5.50 -1.92
N LYS A 13 14.87 6.81 -1.82
CA LYS A 13 14.29 7.60 -0.70
C LYS A 13 12.79 7.84 -0.84
N GLY A 14 12.19 7.47 -1.97
CA GLY A 14 10.75 7.51 -2.18
C GLY A 14 10.20 6.12 -2.45
N PHE A 15 9.28 5.65 -1.61
CA PHE A 15 8.20 4.77 -2.06
C PHE A 15 7.11 5.62 -2.78
N SER A 16 7.53 6.74 -3.38
CA SER A 16 6.84 7.76 -4.19
C SER A 16 5.67 8.55 -3.53
N TRP A 17 5.72 9.38 -2.46
CA TRP A 17 6.74 10.18 -1.77
C TRP A 17 6.27 10.49 -0.31
N GLY A 18 6.58 9.63 0.66
CA GLY A 18 6.16 9.78 2.07
C GLY A 18 7.17 9.16 3.04
N GLU A 19 6.93 9.25 4.36
CA GLU A 19 7.78 8.62 5.39
C GLU A 19 7.90 7.10 5.17
N ASP A 20 9.02 6.49 5.60
CA ASP A 20 9.23 5.04 5.49
C ASP A 20 8.16 4.30 6.35
N PRO A 21 7.40 3.35 5.78
CA PRO A 21 6.44 2.55 6.53
C PRO A 21 7.00 1.89 7.80
N TYR A 22 8.27 1.51 7.81
CA TYR A 22 8.92 0.94 9.01
C TYR A 22 9.13 2.00 10.11
N GLU A 23 9.43 3.25 9.73
CA GLU A 23 9.59 4.35 10.67
C GLU A 23 8.23 4.78 11.25
N ILE A 24 7.20 4.87 10.41
CA ILE A 24 5.82 5.14 10.84
C ILE A 24 5.36 4.07 11.84
N LYS A 25 5.54 2.79 11.51
CA LYS A 25 5.19 1.68 12.41
C LYS A 25 5.93 1.76 13.75
N LYS A 26 7.22 2.10 13.72
CA LYS A 26 8.03 2.27 14.95
C LYS A 26 7.57 3.46 15.80
N LYS A 27 7.12 4.55 15.18
CA LYS A 27 6.71 5.80 15.84
C LYS A 27 5.29 5.74 16.38
N GLU A 28 4.34 5.24 15.58
CA GLU A 28 2.91 5.23 15.91
C GLU A 28 2.41 3.89 16.44
N GLY A 29 3.16 2.79 16.26
CA GLY A 29 2.71 1.45 16.64
C GLY A 29 1.58 0.89 15.77
N ARG A 30 1.31 1.50 14.62
CA ARG A 30 0.23 1.16 13.69
C ARG A 30 0.76 0.34 12.52
N GLU A 31 -0.06 -0.56 11.99
CA GLU A 31 0.28 -1.22 10.74
C GLU A 31 0.09 -0.25 9.56
N VAL A 32 0.96 -0.37 8.56
CA VAL A 32 0.96 0.49 7.38
C VAL A 32 0.70 -0.36 6.16
N TYR A 33 -0.44 -0.09 5.52
CA TYR A 33 -0.89 -0.78 4.33
C TYR A 33 -0.82 0.13 3.11
N ASP A 34 -0.72 -0.45 1.93
CA ASP A 34 -1.10 0.24 0.70
C ASP A 34 -2.12 -0.53 -0.13
N THR A 35 -2.81 0.21 -0.99
CA THR A 35 -3.63 -0.33 -2.06
C THR A 35 -3.34 0.40 -3.36
N ILE A 36 -3.51 -0.29 -4.48
CA ILE A 36 -3.39 0.29 -5.82
C ILE A 36 -4.79 0.37 -6.40
N ILE A 37 -5.26 1.59 -6.67
CA ILE A 37 -6.50 1.79 -7.41
C ILE A 37 -6.19 1.81 -8.91
N LEU A 38 -7.09 1.20 -9.68
CA LEU A 38 -6.96 1.11 -11.14
C LEU A 38 -7.28 2.44 -11.84
N ASP A 39 -8.08 3.28 -11.18
CA ASP A 39 -8.43 4.59 -11.68
C ASP A 39 -7.34 5.62 -11.34
N ASP A 40 -7.20 6.65 -12.18
CA ASP A 40 -6.32 7.78 -11.90
C ASP A 40 -6.96 8.73 -10.85
N SER A 41 -8.20 8.46 -10.42
CA SER A 41 -8.91 9.19 -9.36
C SER A 41 -9.23 8.34 -8.11
N ARG A 42 -9.32 9.00 -6.95
CA ARG A 42 -9.75 8.40 -5.66
C ARG A 42 -11.25 8.45 -5.42
N ASP A 43 -12.04 8.90 -6.39
CA ASP A 43 -13.49 9.12 -6.22
C ASP A 43 -14.25 7.86 -5.80
N LYS A 44 -13.81 6.70 -6.29
CA LYS A 44 -14.37 5.41 -5.85
C LYS A 44 -14.19 5.18 -4.35
N LEU A 45 -12.98 5.37 -3.83
CA LEU A 45 -12.70 5.21 -2.39
C LEU A 45 -13.43 6.27 -1.56
N LEU A 46 -13.60 7.48 -2.10
CA LEU A 46 -14.34 8.55 -1.46
C LEU A 46 -15.82 8.19 -1.26
N GLY A 47 -16.46 7.59 -2.26
CA GLY A 47 -17.85 7.12 -2.18
C GLY A 47 -18.05 5.88 -1.28
N GLU A 48 -16.94 5.23 -0.92
CA GLU A 48 -16.86 4.01 -0.13
C GLU A 48 -16.43 4.24 1.33
N GLN A 49 -16.21 5.49 1.75
CA GLN A 49 -15.85 5.81 3.12
C GLN A 49 -16.85 5.26 4.14
N ASP A 50 -16.32 4.73 5.24
CA ASP A 50 -17.03 4.14 6.38
C ASP A 50 -17.95 2.96 6.06
N LYS A 51 -18.00 2.52 4.80
CA LYS A 51 -18.71 1.31 4.36
C LYS A 51 -17.78 0.11 4.43
N GLU A 52 -18.39 -1.07 4.51
CA GLU A 52 -17.65 -2.32 4.38
C GLU A 52 -17.31 -2.55 2.91
N VAL A 53 -16.02 -2.57 2.60
CA VAL A 53 -15.52 -2.73 1.24
C VAL A 53 -14.49 -3.84 1.17
N THR A 54 -14.53 -4.57 0.07
CA THR A 54 -13.61 -5.68 -0.19
C THR A 54 -12.61 -5.26 -1.26
N PHE A 55 -11.33 -5.23 -0.90
CA PHE A 55 -10.27 -4.79 -1.81
C PHE A 55 -8.92 -5.42 -1.46
N SER A 56 -7.94 -5.26 -2.35
CA SER A 56 -6.59 -5.78 -2.17
C SER A 56 -5.70 -4.77 -1.44
N ILE A 57 -4.96 -5.25 -0.44
CA ILE A 57 -3.97 -4.48 0.30
C ILE A 57 -2.62 -5.18 0.33
N ARG A 58 -1.54 -4.43 0.55
CA ARG A 58 -0.25 -4.98 0.96
C ARG A 58 0.19 -4.40 2.28
N LEU A 59 0.78 -5.24 3.12
CA LEU A 59 1.47 -4.80 4.32
C LEU A 59 2.87 -4.29 3.94
N LEU A 60 3.18 -3.04 4.25
CA LEU A 60 4.43 -2.40 3.83
C LEU A 60 5.60 -2.64 4.79
N ALA A 61 5.30 -2.87 6.07
CA ALA A 61 6.28 -3.14 7.12
C ALA A 61 6.05 -4.51 7.80
N PRO A 62 6.05 -5.62 7.03
CA PRO A 62 5.96 -6.96 7.61
C PRO A 62 7.27 -7.34 8.31
N GLU A 63 7.18 -8.21 9.32
CA GLU A 63 8.37 -8.78 9.97
C GLU A 63 9.23 -9.56 8.96
N ASN A 64 8.58 -10.39 8.15
CA ASN A 64 9.23 -11.03 7.01
C ASN A 64 9.18 -10.12 5.78
N ARG A 65 10.32 -9.49 5.45
CA ARG A 65 10.47 -8.56 4.33
C ARG A 65 9.99 -9.10 2.98
N ARG A 66 10.03 -10.43 2.75
CA ARG A 66 9.54 -11.03 1.50
C ARG A 66 8.04 -10.84 1.30
N MET A 67 7.28 -10.68 2.38
CA MET A 67 5.84 -10.50 2.35
C MET A 67 5.40 -9.11 1.91
N LYS A 68 6.32 -8.14 1.81
CA LYS A 68 6.04 -6.75 1.38
C LYS A 68 5.43 -6.69 -0.03
N TYR A 69 5.68 -7.72 -0.84
CA TYR A 69 5.19 -7.81 -2.22
C TYR A 69 3.90 -8.63 -2.37
N CYS A 70 3.38 -9.19 -1.26
CA CYS A 70 2.18 -10.02 -1.30
C CYS A 70 0.93 -9.19 -1.08
N PHE A 71 0.01 -9.25 -2.03
CA PHE A 71 -1.33 -8.71 -1.88
C PHE A 71 -2.23 -9.68 -1.11
N ARG A 72 -3.17 -9.11 -0.35
CA ARG A 72 -4.20 -9.83 0.38
C ARG A 72 -5.54 -9.18 0.13
N MET A 73 -6.54 -9.99 -0.14
CA MET A 73 -7.92 -9.51 -0.17
C MET A 73 -8.43 -9.37 1.25
N VAL A 74 -8.96 -8.20 1.59
CA VAL A 74 -9.56 -7.92 2.90
C VAL A 74 -10.93 -7.31 2.72
N LYS A 75 -11.80 -7.57 3.69
CA LYS A 75 -12.99 -6.77 3.95
C LYS A 75 -12.63 -5.76 5.05
N ALA A 76 -12.77 -4.48 4.76
CA ALA A 76 -12.32 -3.42 5.65
C ALA A 76 -13.23 -2.19 5.58
N LYS A 77 -13.09 -1.29 6.55
CA LYS A 77 -13.61 0.08 6.48
C LYS A 77 -12.46 1.05 6.29
N ILE A 78 -12.69 2.11 5.53
CA ILE A 78 -11.69 3.11 5.21
C ILE A 78 -12.22 4.52 5.44
N SER A 79 -11.34 5.46 5.77
CA SER A 79 -11.70 6.87 5.91
C SER A 79 -10.55 7.77 5.51
N GLN A 80 -10.86 8.95 4.96
CA GLN A 80 -9.88 10.00 4.76
C GLN A 80 -9.38 10.63 6.06
N GLU A 81 -10.09 10.43 7.17
CA GLU A 81 -9.65 10.89 8.47
C GLU A 81 -8.54 9.96 9.01
N PRO A 82 -7.27 10.42 9.13
CA PRO A 82 -6.14 9.53 9.40
C PRO A 82 -6.15 8.85 10.77
N LYS A 83 -7.00 9.32 11.69
CA LYS A 83 -7.08 8.85 13.08
C LYS A 83 -8.37 8.10 13.41
N LYS A 84 -9.30 7.99 12.45
CA LYS A 84 -10.60 7.34 12.70
C LYS A 84 -10.46 5.84 12.93
N TYR A 85 -9.65 5.17 12.11
CA TYR A 85 -9.37 3.75 12.24
C TYR A 85 -7.95 3.46 12.71
N LYS A 86 -7.78 2.26 13.26
CA LYS A 86 -6.56 1.81 13.94
C LYS A 86 -5.32 1.92 13.06
N ASP A 87 -5.39 1.52 11.79
CA ASP A 87 -4.21 1.38 10.94
C ASP A 87 -4.18 2.40 9.80
N ILE A 88 -3.05 2.50 9.10
CA ILE A 88 -2.82 3.50 8.05
C ILE A 88 -2.98 2.83 6.69
N LEU A 89 -3.70 3.51 5.79
CA LEU A 89 -3.84 3.13 4.39
C LEU A 89 -3.24 4.20 3.49
N LEU A 90 -2.29 3.76 2.68
CA LEU A 90 -1.66 4.55 1.62
C LEU A 90 -2.29 4.19 0.28
N VAL A 91 -2.92 5.17 -0.37
CA VAL A 91 -3.60 4.95 -1.65
C VAL A 91 -2.66 5.30 -2.80
N ARG A 92 -2.50 4.38 -3.76
CA ARG A 92 -1.65 4.56 -4.93
C ARG A 92 -2.45 4.50 -6.22
N SER A 93 -2.06 5.32 -7.21
CA SER A 93 -2.56 5.16 -8.58
C SER A 93 -1.98 3.92 -9.25
N GLN A 94 -2.54 3.53 -10.38
CA GLN A 94 -2.06 2.40 -11.20
C GLN A 94 -0.59 2.55 -11.61
N ARG A 95 -0.09 3.79 -11.73
CA ARG A 95 1.33 4.10 -12.03
C ARG A 95 2.25 4.05 -10.81
N GLY A 96 1.71 3.67 -9.64
CA GLY A 96 2.46 3.54 -8.39
C GLY A 96 2.68 4.84 -7.63
N LEU A 97 2.09 5.97 -8.08
CA LEU A 97 2.18 7.26 -7.40
C LEU A 97 1.28 7.28 -6.18
N LEU A 98 1.80 7.76 -5.05
CA LEU A 98 1.00 7.94 -3.83
C LEU A 98 0.10 9.17 -3.97
N PHE A 99 -1.18 9.02 -3.65
CA PHE A 99 -2.08 10.16 -3.54
C PHE A 99 -1.83 10.93 -2.22
N PRO A 100 -2.01 12.26 -2.21
CA PRO A 100 -1.75 13.06 -1.02
C PRO A 100 -2.77 12.78 0.10
N GLY A 101 -2.29 12.68 1.32
CA GLY A 101 -3.10 12.43 2.52
C GLY A 101 -3.22 10.94 2.85
N ASN A 102 -2.97 10.64 4.12
CA ASN A 102 -3.09 9.29 4.65
C ASN A 102 -4.55 8.97 4.93
N TRP A 103 -4.98 7.77 4.55
CA TRP A 103 -6.27 7.24 4.94
C TRP A 103 -6.08 6.39 6.19
N SER A 104 -7.15 6.18 6.95
CA SER A 104 -7.19 5.16 8.00
C SER A 104 -7.97 3.94 7.51
N ILE A 105 -7.59 2.76 8.01
CA ILE A 105 -8.22 1.48 7.69
C ILE A 105 -8.43 0.64 8.94
N GLU A 106 -9.56 -0.07 8.97
CA GLU A 106 -9.86 -1.14 9.92
C GLU A 106 -10.18 -2.41 9.15
N ILE A 107 -9.35 -3.45 9.31
CA ILE A 107 -9.57 -4.75 8.68
C ILE A 107 -10.57 -5.54 9.52
N LEU A 108 -11.71 -5.88 8.91
CA LEU A 108 -12.75 -6.68 9.55
C LEU A 108 -12.52 -8.18 9.31
N GLU A 109 -12.14 -8.53 8.09
CA GLU A 109 -11.89 -9.91 7.68
C GLU A 109 -10.76 -9.96 6.65
N MET A 110 -9.86 -10.92 6.79
CA MET A 110 -8.78 -11.16 5.83
C MET A 110 -9.01 -12.50 5.16
N SER A 111 -9.04 -12.51 3.82
CA SER A 111 -9.08 -13.77 3.08
C SER A 111 -7.83 -14.60 3.37
N LYS A 112 -8.02 -15.91 3.54
CA LYS A 112 -6.92 -16.86 3.79
C LYS A 112 -6.08 -17.11 2.53
N ASP A 113 -6.57 -16.69 1.37
CA ASP A 113 -5.92 -16.92 0.09
C ASP A 113 -4.88 -15.83 -0.17
N LEU A 114 -3.59 -16.18 -0.03
CA LEU A 114 -2.50 -15.37 -0.53
C LEU A 114 -2.55 -15.40 -2.07
N GLN A 115 -2.93 -14.29 -2.69
CA GLN A 115 -2.76 -14.14 -4.12
C GLN A 115 -1.28 -13.89 -4.43
N TRP A 116 -0.58 -14.95 -4.86
CA TRP A 116 0.68 -14.81 -5.56
C TRP A 116 0.38 -14.24 -6.94
N VAL A 117 0.65 -12.95 -7.16
CA VAL A 117 0.64 -12.39 -8.51
C VAL A 117 1.88 -12.91 -9.23
N ALA A 118 1.80 -14.14 -9.73
CA ALA A 118 2.72 -14.61 -10.75
C ALA A 118 2.33 -13.87 -12.04
N HIS A 119 3.25 -13.08 -12.59
CA HIS A 119 3.15 -12.67 -13.98
C HIS A 119 3.29 -13.94 -14.84
N THR A 120 2.18 -14.61 -15.13
CA THR A 120 2.14 -15.65 -16.15
C THR A 120 2.22 -14.96 -17.50
N THR A 121 3.43 -14.81 -18.02
CA THR A 121 3.68 -14.69 -19.46
C THR A 121 3.33 -16.03 -20.08
N GLY A 122 2.03 -16.25 -20.32
CA GLY A 122 1.53 -17.37 -21.12
C GLY A 122 1.14 -16.85 -22.49
N VAL A 123 2.05 -17.00 -23.45
CA VAL A 123 1.78 -16.83 -24.87
C VAL A 123 0.62 -17.77 -25.24
N LEU A 124 -0.47 -17.21 -25.73
CA LEU A 124 -1.52 -17.96 -26.43
C LEU A 124 -0.92 -18.45 -27.76
N THR A 125 -0.67 -19.76 -27.85
CA THR A 125 -0.57 -20.49 -29.13
C THR A 125 -1.91 -21.09 -29.48
#